data_AF-A0AAV5XM18-F1
#
_entry.id   AF-A0AAV5XM18-F1
#
_cell.length_a   1.000
_cell.length_b   1.000
_cell.length_c   1.000
_cell.angle_alpha   90.00
_cell.angle_beta   90.00
_cell.angle_gamma   90.00
#
_symmetry.space_group_name_H-M   'P 1'
#
loop_
_entity.id
_entity.type
_entity.pdbx_description
1 polymer ?
#
loop_
_entity_poly.entity_id
_entity_poly.type
_entity_poly.pdbx_seq_one_letter_code
_entity_poly.pdbx_strand_id
1 'polypeptide(L)'
;MPATTTPTRDEAGIRACIDGVAQAIRVKDVNALMTHYTPDTIIFDLMPLQTLGIDAYRRNFEAWFGSVEGPIEFEIHDLRIATRDDVAFGHYTSGIRCRRKTGAQTEYRV
;
A
#
# COMPACT_ATOMS: atom_id res chain seq x y z
N MET A 1 -15.47 5.87 -29.35
CA MET A 1 -15.34 4.64 -28.53
C MET A 1 -13.97 4.68 -27.88
N PRO A 2 -13.82 4.72 -26.54
CA PRO A 2 -12.49 4.60 -25.97
C PRO A 2 -12.01 3.16 -26.19
N ALA A 3 -10.85 3.00 -26.82
CA ALA A 3 -10.22 1.70 -27.02
C ALA A 3 -9.91 1.09 -25.65
N THR A 4 -10.31 -0.16 -25.45
CA THR A 4 -9.88 -0.96 -24.30
C THR A 4 -8.42 -1.30 -24.51
N THR A 5 -7.52 -0.45 -24.02
CA THR A 5 -6.08 -0.71 -24.07
C THR A 5 -5.80 -1.92 -23.18
N THR A 6 -5.33 -3.02 -23.79
CA THR A 6 -4.78 -4.15 -23.04
C THR A 6 -3.63 -3.63 -22.18
N PRO A 7 -3.59 -3.93 -20.88
CA PRO A 7 -2.53 -3.45 -20.01
C PRO A 7 -1.18 -3.91 -20.55
N THR A 8 -0.24 -2.98 -20.65
CA THR A 8 1.14 -3.29 -21.04
C THR A 8 1.75 -4.24 -20.00
N ARG A 9 2.80 -4.99 -20.36
CA ARG A 9 3.51 -5.85 -19.41
C ARG A 9 3.93 -5.06 -18.15
N ASP A 10 4.30 -3.80 -18.33
CA ASP A 10 4.69 -2.90 -17.25
C ASP A 10 3.50 -2.58 -16.34
N GLU A 11 2.32 -2.26 -16.90
CA GLU A 11 1.11 -2.06 -16.11
C GLU A 11 0.74 -3.30 -15.28
N ALA A 12 0.80 -4.49 -15.89
CA ALA A 12 0.51 -5.74 -15.19
C ALA A 12 1.49 -5.98 -14.03
N GLY A 13 2.78 -5.69 -14.22
CA GLY A 13 3.80 -5.78 -13.18
C GLY A 13 3.56 -4.80 -12.03
N ILE A 14 3.21 -3.55 -12.35
CA ILE A 14 2.90 -2.51 -11.34
C ILE A 14 1.65 -2.89 -10.54
N ARG A 15 0.61 -3.38 -11.22
CA ARG A 15 -0.61 -3.86 -10.56
C ARG A 15 -0.30 -5.01 -9.60
N ALA A 16 0.49 -5.99 -10.04
CA ALA A 16 0.92 -7.09 -9.18
C ALA A 16 1.74 -6.60 -7.96
N CYS A 17 2.59 -5.58 -8.13
CA CYS A 17 3.32 -4.96 -7.03
C CYS A 17 2.37 -4.34 -5.99
N ILE A 18 1.38 -3.56 -6.44
CA ILE A 18 0.37 -2.93 -5.59
C ILE A 18 -0.50 -3.97 -4.88
N ASP A 19 -0.90 -5.03 -5.59
CA ASP A 19 -1.65 -6.15 -5.00
C ASP A 19 -0.83 -6.91 -3.94
N GLY A 20 0.48 -7.06 -4.17
CA GLY A 20 1.43 -7.63 -3.21
C GLY A 20 1.53 -6.81 -1.93
N VAL A 21 1.62 -5.48 -2.05
CA VAL A 21 1.56 -4.54 -0.92
C VAL A 21 0.27 -4.72 -0.13
N ALA A 22 -0.88 -4.71 -0.80
CA ALA A 22 -2.18 -4.91 -0.16
C ALA A 22 -2.26 -6.26 0.57
N GLN A 23 -1.76 -7.32 -0.05
CA GLN A 23 -1.77 -8.65 0.56
C GLN A 23 -0.88 -8.70 1.80
N ALA A 24 0.32 -8.14 1.74
CA ALA A 24 1.24 -8.08 2.88
C ALA A 24 0.62 -7.29 4.06
N ILE A 25 -0.12 -6.21 3.78
CA ILE A 25 -0.88 -5.47 4.79
C ILE A 25 -1.97 -6.32 5.43
N ARG A 26 -2.80 -7.02 4.63
CA ARG A 26 -3.91 -7.84 5.16
C ARG A 26 -3.43 -8.90 6.15
N VAL A 27 -2.27 -9.50 5.89
CA VAL A 27 -1.68 -10.55 6.73
C VAL A 27 -0.65 -10.04 7.74
N LYS A 28 -0.42 -8.72 7.79
CA LYS A 28 0.55 -8.05 8.68
C LYS A 28 2.00 -8.54 8.52
N ASP A 29 2.40 -8.89 7.30
CA ASP A 29 3.77 -9.32 7.01
C ASP A 29 4.62 -8.12 6.57
N VAL A 30 5.33 -7.52 7.54
CA VAL A 30 6.21 -6.39 7.25
C VAL A 30 7.40 -6.78 6.37
N ASN A 31 7.87 -8.02 6.42
CA ASN A 31 9.00 -8.45 5.62
C ASN A 31 8.63 -8.55 4.15
N ALA A 32 7.49 -9.18 3.85
CA ALA A 32 6.94 -9.21 2.50
C ALA A 32 6.64 -7.80 1.99
N LEU A 33 6.03 -6.95 2.83
CA LEU A 33 5.70 -5.57 2.48
C LEU A 33 6.93 -4.77 2.03
N MET A 34 8.03 -4.87 2.78
CA MET A 34 9.25 -4.13 2.46
C MET A 34 9.93 -4.58 1.15
N THR A 35 9.62 -5.75 0.60
CA THR A 35 10.19 -6.17 -0.71
C THR A 35 9.68 -5.35 -1.89
N HIS A 36 8.59 -4.59 -1.70
CA HIS A 36 7.99 -3.73 -2.72
C HIS A 36 8.55 -2.31 -2.72
N TYR A 37 9.46 -1.98 -1.80
CA TYR A 37 10.02 -0.63 -1.64
C TYR A 37 11.54 -0.64 -1.81
N THR A 38 12.08 0.46 -2.33
CA THR A 38 13.53 0.68 -2.41
C THR A 38 14.05 1.37 -1.15
N PRO A 39 15.35 1.23 -0.80
CA PRO A 39 15.91 1.85 0.40
C PRO A 39 15.70 3.36 0.52
N ASP A 40 15.64 4.07 -0.61
CA ASP A 40 15.52 5.53 -0.76
C ASP A 40 14.06 6.02 -0.94
N THR A 41 13.07 5.16 -0.69
CA THR A 41 11.65 5.51 -0.79
C THR A 41 11.28 6.72 0.08
N ILE A 42 10.42 7.60 -0.45
CA ILE A 42 9.81 8.71 0.27
C ILE A 42 8.30 8.44 0.38
N ILE A 43 7.78 8.38 1.60
CA ILE A 43 6.36 8.15 1.87
C ILE A 43 5.74 9.40 2.50
N PHE A 44 4.55 9.76 2.05
CA PHE A 44 3.69 10.75 2.69
C PHE A 44 2.47 10.02 3.27
N ASP A 45 2.31 10.04 4.60
CA ASP A 45 1.28 9.26 5.32
C ASP A 45 0.74 10.07 6.51
N LEU A 46 -0.26 9.56 7.22
CA LEU A 46 -1.02 10.28 8.25
C LEU A 46 -0.14 10.76 9.40
N MET A 47 0.79 9.93 9.90
CA MET A 47 1.77 10.32 10.93
C MET A 47 3.01 9.41 10.93
N PRO A 48 4.23 9.95 10.77
CA PRO A 48 4.55 11.33 10.41
C PRO A 48 4.11 11.66 8.98
N LEU A 49 3.86 12.96 8.70
CA LEU A 49 3.41 13.45 7.38
C LEU A 49 4.38 13.12 6.24
N GLN A 50 5.65 12.87 6.58
CA GLN A 50 6.67 12.39 5.66
C GLN A 50 7.57 11.37 6.39
N THR A 51 7.85 10.26 5.71
CA THR A 51 8.80 9.24 6.14
C THR A 51 9.85 9.07 5.05
N LEU A 52 11.12 9.21 5.42
CA LEU A 52 12.26 9.04 4.52
C LEU A 52 12.93 7.69 4.78
N GLY A 53 13.05 6.89 3.73
CA GLY A 53 13.73 5.62 3.75
C GLY A 53 12.91 4.45 4.29
N ILE A 54 13.25 3.27 3.80
CA ILE A 54 12.49 2.04 4.07
C ILE A 54 12.52 1.62 5.54
N ASP A 55 13.63 1.87 6.25
CA ASP A 55 13.77 1.46 7.65
C ASP A 55 12.85 2.25 8.58
N ALA A 56 12.65 3.53 8.30
CA ALA A 56 11.69 4.34 9.05
C ALA A 56 10.26 3.89 8.75
N TYR A 57 9.97 3.56 7.49
CA TYR A 57 8.64 3.10 7.10
C TYR A 57 8.30 1.71 7.66
N ARG A 58 9.27 0.81 7.70
CA ARG A 58 9.18 -0.49 8.38
C ARG A 58 8.75 -0.33 9.83
N ARG A 59 9.40 0.55 10.59
CA ARG A 59 9.06 0.79 12.00
C ARG A 59 7.64 1.29 12.18
N ASN A 60 7.16 2.14 11.27
CA ASN A 60 5.78 2.63 11.29
C ASN A 60 4.79 1.47 11.12
N PHE A 61 5.03 0.58 10.15
CA PHE A 61 4.19 -0.61 9.93
C PHE A 61 4.26 -1.60 11.09
N GLU A 62 5.43 -1.86 11.67
CA GLU A 62 5.59 -2.74 12.83
C GLU A 62 4.77 -2.22 14.03
N ALA A 63 4.85 -0.91 14.30
CA ALA A 63 4.06 -0.27 15.36
C ALA A 63 2.55 -0.36 15.06
N TRP A 64 2.13 -0.07 13.82
CA TRP A 64 0.73 -0.13 13.43
C TRP A 64 0.17 -1.55 13.48
N PHE A 65 0.84 -2.54 12.87
CA PHE A 65 0.47 -3.95 12.93
C PHE A 65 0.39 -4.45 14.37
N GLY A 66 1.33 -4.05 15.22
CA GLY A 66 1.34 -4.35 16.65
C GLY A 66 0.15 -3.75 17.42
N SER A 67 -0.46 -2.68 16.92
CA SER A 67 -1.63 -2.03 17.53
C SER A 67 -2.98 -2.62 17.11
N VAL A 68 -3.01 -3.40 16.04
CA VAL A 68 -4.23 -4.00 15.47
C VAL A 68 -4.44 -5.41 15.99
N GLU A 69 -5.68 -5.72 16.34
CA GLU A 69 -6.16 -7.06 16.70
C GLU A 69 -6.85 -7.73 15.50
N GLY A 70 -6.61 -9.02 15.29
CA GLY A 70 -7.23 -9.77 14.17
C GLY A 70 -6.72 -9.35 12.78
N PRO A 71 -7.38 -9.78 11.70
CA PRO A 71 -6.99 -9.43 10.33
C PRO A 71 -7.24 -7.94 10.02
N ILE A 72 -6.55 -7.42 9.01
CA ILE A 72 -6.81 -6.08 8.44
C ILE A 72 -7.59 -6.27 7.14
N GLU A 73 -8.74 -5.61 7.03
CA GLU A 73 -9.39 -5.43 5.74
C GLU A 73 -8.73 -4.23 5.04
N PHE A 74 -8.07 -4.51 3.92
CA PHE A 74 -7.40 -3.51 3.09
C PHE A 74 -7.86 -3.67 1.64
N GLU A 75 -8.57 -2.68 1.12
CA GLU A 75 -9.17 -2.70 -0.22
C GLU A 75 -8.57 -1.57 -1.07
N ILE A 76 -8.33 -1.86 -2.35
CA ILE A 76 -7.87 -0.88 -3.32
C ILE A 76 -9.01 -0.61 -4.28
N HIS A 77 -9.31 0.66 -4.51
CA HIS A 77 -10.36 1.12 -5.43
C HIS A 77 -9.80 2.11 -6.44
N ASP A 78 -10.39 2.10 -7.64
CA ASP A 78 -10.11 3.08 -8.71
C ASP A 78 -8.63 3.16 -9.13
N LEU A 79 -7.89 2.05 -9.03
CA LEU A 79 -6.49 1.96 -9.45
C LEU A 79 -6.35 2.27 -10.94
N ARG A 80 -5.70 3.41 -11.22
CA ARG A 80 -5.25 3.82 -12.54
C ARG A 80 -3.74 3.89 -12.56
N ILE A 81 -3.17 3.37 -13.64
CA ILE A 81 -1.73 3.31 -13.85
C ILE A 81 -1.43 4.02 -15.17
N ALA A 82 -0.43 4.88 -15.16
CA ALA A 82 0.14 5.50 -16.34
C ALA A 82 1.64 5.15 -16.39
N THR A 83 2.12 4.72 -17.55
CA THR A 83 3.52 4.34 -17.77
C THR A 83 4.13 5.21 -18.87
N ARG A 84 5.38 5.63 -18.71
CA ARG A 84 6.15 6.31 -19.75
C ARG A 84 7.63 5.96 -19.60
N ASP A 85 8.21 5.38 -20.65
CA ASP A 85 9.60 4.96 -20.69
C ASP A 85 9.95 4.04 -19.50
N ASP A 86 10.81 4.49 -18.59
CA ASP A 86 11.28 3.78 -17.40
C ASP A 86 10.55 4.19 -16.11
N VAL A 87 9.52 5.04 -16.21
CA VAL A 87 8.76 5.55 -15.06
C VAL A 87 7.29 5.16 -15.16
N ALA A 88 6.70 4.87 -14.01
CA ALA A 88 5.26 4.68 -13.89
C ALA A 88 4.68 5.43 -12.70
N PHE A 89 3.41 5.78 -12.84
CA PHE A 89 2.61 6.45 -11.82
C PHE A 89 1.30 5.68 -11.63
N GLY A 90 1.03 5.28 -10.39
CA GLY A 90 -0.22 4.62 -9.99
C GLY A 90 -0.94 5.48 -8.96
N HIS A 91 -2.25 5.69 -9.15
CA HIS A 91 -3.08 6.33 -8.14
C HIS A 91 -4.34 5.50 -7.89
N TYR A 92 -4.75 5.45 -6.63
CA TYR A 92 -5.90 4.69 -6.16
C TYR A 92 -6.41 5.31 -4.85
N THR A 93 -7.59 4.89 -4.43
CA THR A 93 -8.03 5.09 -3.05
C THR A 93 -8.01 3.75 -2.32
N SER A 94 -7.73 3.78 -1.03
CA SER A 94 -7.65 2.60 -0.19
C SER A 94 -8.67 2.67 0.93
N GLY A 95 -9.38 1.58 1.17
CA GLY A 95 -10.24 1.40 2.33
C GLY A 95 -9.53 0.55 3.37
N ILE A 96 -9.47 1.02 4.61
CA ILE A 96 -8.89 0.26 5.71
C ILE A 96 -9.94 0.08 6.80
N ARG A 97 -10.20 -1.16 7.18
CA ARG A 97 -10.99 -1.50 8.37
C ARG A 97 -10.21 -2.45 9.25
N CYS A 98 -10.03 -2.05 10.51
CA CYS A 98 -9.33 -2.86 11.49
C CYS A 98 -9.83 -2.60 12.91
N ARG A 99 -9.68 -3.59 13.79
CA ARG A 99 -9.95 -3.44 15.22
C ARG A 99 -8.64 -3.13 15.94
N ARG A 100 -8.60 -2.05 16.72
CA ARG A 100 -7.44 -1.77 17.57
C ARG A 100 -7.50 -2.63 18.83
N LYS A 101 -6.34 -2.97 19.39
CA LYS A 101 -6.23 -3.66 20.69
C LYS A 101 -6.89 -2.90 21.85
N THR A 102 -7.10 -1.60 21.70
CA THR A 102 -7.85 -0.76 22.65
C THR A 102 -9.37 -0.96 22.57
N GLY A 103 -9.86 -1.84 21.71
CA GLY A 103 -11.29 -2.12 21.49
C GLY A 103 -11.97 -1.19 20.48
N ALA A 104 -11.32 -0.10 20.07
CA ALA A 104 -11.86 0.81 19.07
C ALA A 104 -11.77 0.21 17.66
N GLN A 105 -12.90 0.18 16.93
CA GLN A 105 -12.87 -0.04 15.48
C GLN A 105 -12.41 1.22 14.77
N THR A 106 -11.54 1.07 13.78
CA THR A 106 -11.12 2.17 12.92
C THR A 106 -11.50 1.82 11.48
N GLU A 107 -12.22 2.74 10.85
CA GLU A 107 -12.51 2.70 9.41
C GLU A 107 -12.06 4.04 8.82
N TYR A 108 -11.23 3.99 7.79
CA TYR A 108 -10.72 5.18 7.13
C TYR A 108 -10.48 4.88 5.66
N ARG A 109 -10.66 5.92 4.83
CA ARG A 109 -10.38 5.90 3.40
C ARG A 109 -9.27 6.91 3.11
N VAL A 110 -8.21 6.45 2.45
CA VAL A 110 -7.02 7.26 2.11
C VAL A 110 -6.80 7.22 0.61
#